data_AF-K6SZV7-F1
#
_entry.id   AF-K6SZV7-F1
#
_cell.length_a   1.000
_cell.length_b   1.000
_cell.length_c   1.000
_cell.angle_alpha   90.00
_cell.angle_beta   90.00
_cell.angle_gamma   90.00
#
_symmetry.space_group_name_H-M   'P 1'
#
loop_
_entity.id
_entity.type
_entity.pdbx_description
1 polymer ?
#
loop_
_entity_poly.entity_id
_entity_poly.type
_entity_poly.pdbx_seq_one_letter_code
_entity_poly.pdbx_strand_id
1 'polypeptide(L)' 'MKCKICGYVFDENKKTRTCQGCLTHNCKMVRCPNCGFEHLPERKTESKIFKFLKNSLSLLKLIYI' A
#
# COMPACT_ATOMS: atom_id res chain seq x y z
N MET A 1 6.50 1.97 6.16
CA MET A 1 5.71 0.81 6.62
C MET A 1 6.15 0.31 8.00
N LYS A 2 5.27 -0.38 8.72
CA LYS A 2 5.59 -1.12 9.96
C LYS A 2 5.46 -2.61 9.70
N CYS A 3 6.46 -3.40 10.05
CA CYS A 3 6.41 -4.85 9.92
C CYS A 3 5.32 -5.43 10.84
N LYS A 4 4.41 -6.24 10.28
CA LYS A 4 3.33 -6.88 11.06
C LYS A 4 3.84 -8.02 11.97
N ILE A 5 5.05 -8.52 11.72
CA ILE A 5 5.65 -9.63 12.47
C ILE A 5 6.52 -9.13 13.62
N CYS A 6 7.50 -8.27 13.34
CA CYS A 6 8.47 -7.82 14.36
C CYS A 6 8.25 -6.37 14.83
N GLY A 7 7.27 -5.65 14.27
CA GLY A 7 6.98 -4.27 14.66
C GLY A 7 7.97 -3.21 14.18
N TYR A 8 9.06 -3.60 13.49
CA TYR A 8 10.07 -2.67 12.98
C TYR A 8 9.48 -1.68 11.96
N VAL A 9 9.83 -0.40 12.08
CA VAL A 9 9.36 0.67 11.19
C VAL A 9 10.46 1.01 10.19
N PHE A 10 10.13 0.97 8.90
CA PHE A 10 11.07 1.25 7.83
C PHE A 10 10.40 1.86 6.60
N ASP A 11 11.18 2.50 5.75
CA ASP A 11 10.69 3.05 4.48
C ASP A 11 10.57 1.94 3.44
N GLU A 12 9.36 1.76 2.90
CA GLU A 12 9.07 0.76 1.87
C GLU A 12 9.63 1.13 0.50
N ASN A 13 9.92 2.41 0.27
CA ASN A 13 10.47 2.91 -0.99
C ASN A 13 12.00 2.80 -1.05
N LYS A 14 12.66 2.59 0.10
CA LYS A 14 14.10 2.33 0.13
C LYS A 14 14.34 0.90 -0.33
N LYS A 15 14.92 0.75 -1.53
CA LYS A 15 15.39 -0.54 -2.04
C LYS A 15 16.38 -1.14 -1.05
N THR A 16 16.09 -2.33 -0.54
CA THR A 16 17.00 -3.06 0.34
C THR A 16 18.13 -3.66 -0.49
N ARG A 17 19.32 -3.83 0.12
CA ARG A 17 20.49 -4.44 -0.54
C ARG A 17 20.18 -5.84 -1.10
N THR A 18 19.26 -6.57 -0.45
CA THR A 18 18.82 -7.90 -0.86
C THR A 18 18.23 -7.93 -2.28
N CYS A 19 17.59 -6.84 -2.72
CA CYS A 19 17.03 -6.75 -4.07
C CYS A 19 18.09 -6.49 -5.15
N GLN A 20 19.33 -6.13 -4.81
CA GLN A 20 20.38 -5.84 -5.81
C GLN A 20 20.84 -7.07 -6.60
N GLY A 21 20.74 -8.27 -6.03
CA GLY A 21 21.07 -9.52 -6.72
C GLY A 21 19.88 -10.19 -7.43
N CYS A 22 18.69 -9.62 -7.33
CA CYS A 22 17.47 -10.21 -7.90
C CYS A 22 17.30 -9.78 -9.36
N LEU A 23 17.23 -10.74 -10.28
CA LEU A 23 17.04 -10.50 -11.73
C LEU A 23 15.58 -10.15 -12.09
N THR A 24 14.66 -10.17 -11.12
CA THR A 24 13.24 -9.87 -11.36
C THR A 24 13.01 -8.36 -11.40
N HIS A 25 12.81 -7.84 -12.61
CA HIS A 25 12.38 -6.46 -12.82
C HIS A 25 10.91 -6.28 -12.40
N ASN A 26 10.57 -5.10 -11.85
CA ASN A 26 9.22 -4.76 -11.37
C ASN A 26 8.65 -5.64 -10.24
N CYS A 27 9.51 -6.33 -9.47
CA CYS A 27 9.08 -6.95 -8.22
C CYS A 27 8.58 -5.88 -7.26
N LYS A 28 7.31 -5.96 -6.87
CA LYS A 28 6.71 -5.01 -5.92
C LYS A 28 6.73 -5.51 -4.48
N MET A 29 7.31 -6.68 -4.20
CA MET A 29 7.40 -7.22 -2.85
C MET A 29 8.30 -6.36 -1.96
N VAL A 30 7.94 -6.24 -0.69
CA VAL A 30 8.72 -5.47 0.29
C VAL A 30 9.18 -6.38 1.41
N ARG A 31 10.50 -6.54 1.56
CA ARG A 31 11.09 -7.40 2.58
C ARG A 31 11.50 -6.59 3.81
N CYS A 32 11.11 -7.04 4.99
CA CYS A 32 11.51 -6.42 6.25
C CYS A 32 13.04 -6.55 6.45
N PRO A 33 13.78 -5.45 6.64
CA PRO A 33 15.23 -5.50 6.84
C PRO A 33 15.62 -6.06 8.21
N ASN A 34 14.69 -6.11 9.17
CA ASN A 34 14.95 -6.59 10.53
C ASN A 34 14.73 -8.11 10.68
N CYS A 35 13.59 -8.64 10.20
CA CYS A 35 13.24 -10.05 10.37
C CYS A 35 13.18 -10.86 9.06
N GLY A 36 13.33 -10.21 7.91
CA GLY A 36 13.26 -10.86 6.60
C GLY A 36 11.85 -11.20 6.10
N PHE A 37 10.79 -10.88 6.84
CA PHE A 37 9.43 -11.19 6.41
C PHE A 37 9.02 -10.40 5.16
N GLU A 38 8.38 -11.07 4.21
CA GLU A 38 7.98 -10.52 2.92
C GLU A 38 6.54 -10.01 2.98
N HIS A 39 6.37 -8.73 2.68
CA HIS A 39 5.09 -8.04 2.67
C HIS A 39 4.68 -7.80 1.22
N LEU A 40 3.43 -8.10 0.90
CA LEU A 40 2.82 -7.61 -0.32
C LEU A 40 2.61 -6.09 -0.17
N PRO A 41 3.01 -5.30 -1.17
CA PRO A 41 2.79 -3.86 -1.12
C PRO A 41 1.29 -3.59 -1.08
N GLU A 42 0.85 -2.71 -0.21
CA GLU A 42 -0.55 -2.28 -0.21
C GLU A 42 -0.82 -1.57 -1.54
N ARG A 43 -1.64 -2.20 -2.39
CA ARG A 43 -2.15 -1.51 -3.57
C ARG A 43 -3.06 -0.41 -3.03
N LYS A 44 -2.66 0.85 -3.18
CA LYS A 44 -3.55 2.01 -3.07
C LYS A 44 -4.53 1.98 -4.24
N THR A 45 -5.40 0.97 -4.26
CA THR A 45 -6.52 0.92 -5.19
C THR A 45 -7.56 1.86 -4.60
N GLU A 46 -7.41 3.15 -4.87
CA GLU A 46 -8.54 4.07 -4.79
C GLU A 46 -9.54 3.60 -5.84
N SER A 47 -10.39 2.64 -5.49
CA SER A 47 -11.40 2.12 -6.40
C SER A 47 -12.23 3.31 -6.89
N LYS A 48 -12.22 3.56 -8.21
CA LYS A 48 -13.03 4.63 -8.83
C LYS A 48 -14.51 4.56 -8.39
N ILE A 49 -14.97 3.36 -8.02
CA ILE A 49 -16.27 3.07 -7.40
C ILE A 49 -16.50 3.88 -6.11
N PHE A 50 -15.52 3.97 -5.21
CA PHE A 50 -15.64 4.76 -3.98
C PHE A 50 -15.69 6.28 -4.26
N LYS A 51 -14.95 6.76 -5.27
CA LYS A 51 -15.05 8.16 -5.72
C LYS A 51 -16.42 8.47 -6.31
N PHE A 52 -16.99 7.53 -7.07
CA PHE A 52 -18.32 7.68 -7.65
C PHE A 52 -19.45 7.64 -6.60
N LEU A 53 -19.36 6.72 -5.64
CA LEU A 53 -20.31 6.63 -4.50
C LEU A 53 -20.29 7.90 -3.64
N LYS A 54 -19.11 8.49 -3.39
CA LYS A 54 -19.00 9.75 -2.66
C LYS A 54 -19.71 10.91 -3.38
N ASN A 55 -19.64 10.93 -4.71
CA ASN A 55 -20.25 11.98 -5.53
C ASN A 55 -21.78 11.86 -5.62
N SER A 56 -22.32 10.63 -5.56
CA SER A 56 -23.76 10.39 -5.52
C SER A 56 -24.37 10.76 -4.15
N LEU A 57 -23.65 10.51 -3.05
CA LEU A 57 -24.12 10.82 -1.70
C LEU A 57 -24.20 12.33 -1.40
N SER A 58 -23.44 13.17 -2.12
CA SER A 58 -23.54 14.64 -2.00
C SER A 58 -24.84 15.23 -2.58
N LEU A 59 -25.59 14.51 -3.42
CA LEU A 59 -26.87 15.01 -3.98
C LEU A 59 -28.06 14.81 -3.03
N LEU A 60 -28.00 13.85 -2.10
CA LEU A 60 -29.06 13.62 -1.11
C LEU A 60 -29.15 14.74 -0.05
N LYS A 61 -28.08 15.52 0.16
CA LYS A 61 -28.10 16.68 1.08
C LYS A 61 -28.90 17.88 0.56
N LEU A 62 -29.23 17.94 -0.73
CA LEU A 62 -30.02 19.03 -1.32
C LEU A 62 -31.54 18.77 -1.33
N ILE A 63 -31.97 17.55 -0.98
CA ILE A 63 -33.41 17.18 -0.94
C ILE A 63 -33.97 17.31 0.50
N TYR A 64 -33.09 17.37 1.50
CA TYR A 64 -33.44 17.40 2.94
C TYR A 64 -33.10 18.73 3.64
N ILE A 65 -32.91 19.83 2.88
CA ILE A 65 -32.87 21.22 3.38
C ILE A 65 -34.06 21.97 2.80
#